data_AF-A0A165ATP0-F1
#
_entry.id   AF-A0A165ATP0-F1
#
_cell.length_a   1.000
_cell.length_b   1.000
_cell.length_c   1.000
_cell.angle_alpha   90.00
_cell.angle_beta   90.00
_cell.angle_gamma   90.00
#
_symmetry.space_group_name_H-M   'P 1'
#
loop_
_entity.id
_entity.type
_entity.pdbx_description
1 polymer ?
#
loop_
_entity_poly.entity_id
_entity_poly.type
_entity_poly.pdbx_seq_one_letter_code
_entity_poly.pdbx_strand_id
1 'polypeptide(L)'
;MPPSFKFCPEFNFPDGKFIVVSQGWGFRVNREVIFDGDYGRGLVNAMVLLTEDGSATGSSDGKQRSSQVPDDCVLIELDIEADDTRRFFRTVYHGSLLWAPKPKDFATVASIVRFAHYLKVQGLLTAALERICRRFPNTLERWKKNNSPGARVLTMEPGDAVTAIKLAHMTGTMTILPTALYWCCMLDTSKLLRFSWDDVLTKKSYGSYIGVISSAQVRLAFKVKNVHTDALKGISSTCETVSLCTCELDRLRSKYVQEASLVCLNIIDTLTQIYEDINVRKPSYSGFCDICAPHIQHNIIALQDPYYFLQYSTSDSSEPTLVPSFLSLDVDGRVMRVDSFSKIIAPSMRLGWITSSPFFHRHLVILTDSSTQHPHAFGQMFVTELLGPHGWTLEGFGRWVSSLRAEYQRRRDYFLELFEREVVRAAPGLATPGRPQAGMFVISVERHPRYRVSGTSKRSVPRTNCKELMEELFESCLDGGLVVMPAWVFALPYDPQLNHVEDPIEDRMNYFRLTFAGTEEAMQQGLSILGRTLKEFFADEPVKA
;
A
#
# COMPACT_ATOMS: atom_id res chain seq x y z
N MET A 1 -4.05 15.62 -55.65
CA MET A 1 -5.28 16.03 -54.94
C MET A 1 -4.87 16.90 -53.77
N PRO A 2 -5.50 18.06 -53.52
CA PRO A 2 -5.23 18.80 -52.29
C PRO A 2 -5.58 17.91 -51.08
N PRO A 3 -4.86 18.01 -49.94
CA PRO A 3 -5.20 17.22 -48.77
C PRO A 3 -6.59 17.61 -48.30
N SER A 4 -7.58 16.75 -48.54
CA SER A 4 -8.90 16.88 -47.94
C SER A 4 -8.78 16.46 -46.49
N PHE A 5 -8.74 17.41 -45.57
CA PHE A 5 -8.74 17.13 -44.14
C PHE A 5 -10.14 17.35 -43.55
N LYS A 6 -10.47 16.61 -42.48
CA LYS A 6 -11.73 16.77 -41.76
C LYS A 6 -11.50 17.63 -40.52
N PHE A 7 -12.37 18.61 -40.28
CA PHE A 7 -12.28 19.39 -39.05
C PHE A 7 -12.64 18.54 -37.83
N CYS A 8 -11.83 18.64 -36.78
CA CYS A 8 -12.12 18.04 -35.50
C CYS A 8 -13.34 18.76 -34.88
N PRO A 9 -14.43 18.05 -34.53
CA PRO A 9 -15.64 18.69 -34.00
C PRO A 9 -15.40 19.49 -32.72
N GLU A 10 -14.43 19.05 -31.92
CA GLU A 10 -14.08 19.65 -30.63
C GLU A 10 -13.27 20.95 -30.77
N PHE A 11 -12.48 21.08 -31.84
CA PHE A 11 -11.59 22.20 -32.08
C PHE A 11 -11.84 22.76 -33.48
N ASN A 12 -13.04 23.29 -33.68
CA ASN A 12 -13.43 23.98 -34.89
C ASN A 12 -14.06 25.35 -34.57
N PHE A 13 -13.28 26.24 -33.96
CA PHE A 13 -13.77 27.53 -33.52
C PHE A 13 -14.04 28.47 -34.71
N PRO A 14 -15.26 29.01 -34.89
CA PRO A 14 -15.63 29.84 -36.05
C PRO A 14 -14.82 31.14 -36.18
N ASP A 15 -14.30 31.64 -35.07
CA ASP A 15 -13.44 32.82 -34.91
C ASP A 15 -11.94 32.50 -34.98
N GLY A 16 -11.57 31.21 -34.99
CA GLY A 16 -10.18 30.75 -35.05
C GLY A 16 -9.48 31.15 -36.35
N LYS A 17 -8.30 31.77 -36.21
CA LYS A 17 -7.45 32.20 -37.34
C LYS A 17 -6.32 31.21 -37.68
N PHE A 18 -6.14 30.15 -36.90
CA PHE A 18 -5.08 29.16 -37.13
C PHE A 18 -5.71 27.78 -37.35
N ILE A 19 -5.28 27.08 -38.40
CA ILE A 19 -5.71 25.72 -38.71
C ILE A 19 -4.48 24.83 -38.67
N VAL A 20 -4.40 23.99 -37.64
CA VAL A 20 -3.35 22.98 -37.53
C VAL A 20 -3.84 21.68 -38.16
N VAL A 21 -3.12 21.14 -39.15
CA VAL A 21 -3.45 19.89 -39.82
C VAL A 21 -2.48 18.81 -39.40
N SER A 22 -3.01 17.68 -38.96
CA SER A 22 -2.24 16.52 -38.52
C SER A 22 -2.97 15.24 -38.97
N GLN A 23 -2.30 14.38 -39.73
CA GLN A 23 -2.84 13.13 -40.30
C GLN A 23 -4.26 13.26 -40.91
N GLY A 24 -4.50 14.31 -41.70
CA GLY A 24 -5.78 14.54 -42.36
C GLY A 24 -6.90 15.06 -41.44
N TRP A 25 -6.58 15.47 -40.21
CA TRP A 25 -7.48 16.18 -39.30
C TRP A 25 -7.06 17.64 -39.15
N GLY A 26 -8.02 18.56 -39.29
CA GLY A 26 -7.83 20.00 -39.08
C GLY A 26 -8.34 20.46 -37.71
N PHE A 27 -7.53 21.22 -37.00
CA PHE A 27 -7.85 21.80 -35.69
C PHE A 27 -7.83 23.32 -35.85
N ARG A 28 -9.01 23.95 -35.87
CA ARG A 28 -9.16 25.41 -36.00
C ARG A 28 -9.21 26.04 -34.61
N VAL A 29 -8.17 26.81 -34.30
CA VAL A 29 -7.86 27.31 -32.96
C VAL A 29 -7.64 28.83 -32.94
N ASN A 30 -7.95 29.46 -31.80
CA ASN A 30 -7.71 30.87 -31.52
C ASN A 30 -6.28 31.09 -31.03
N ARG A 31 -5.65 32.15 -31.55
CA ARG A 31 -4.29 32.55 -31.17
C ARG A 31 -4.22 32.85 -29.68
N GLU A 32 -5.09 33.72 -29.18
CA GLU A 32 -5.04 34.30 -27.83
C GLU A 32 -5.16 33.26 -26.69
N VAL A 33 -5.92 32.18 -26.89
CA VAL A 33 -6.07 31.11 -25.89
C VAL A 33 -4.79 30.29 -25.71
N ILE A 34 -3.90 30.28 -26.70
CA ILE A 34 -2.57 29.64 -26.59
C ILE A 34 -1.59 30.52 -25.78
N PHE A 35 -1.87 31.83 -25.63
CA PHE A 35 -0.98 32.79 -24.94
C PHE A 35 -1.11 32.77 -23.41
N ASP A 36 -2.20 32.22 -22.87
CA ASP A 36 -2.51 32.32 -21.44
C ASP A 36 -1.85 31.17 -20.65
N GLY A 37 -0.54 31.29 -20.42
CA GLY A 37 0.24 30.39 -19.57
C GLY A 37 1.76 30.51 -19.74
N ASP A 38 2.51 30.06 -18.72
CA ASP A 38 3.99 30.20 -18.61
C ASP A 38 4.79 29.71 -19.84
N TYR A 39 4.22 28.79 -20.63
CA TYR A 39 4.87 28.19 -21.81
C TYR A 39 4.25 28.61 -23.15
N GLY A 40 3.17 29.40 -23.15
CA GLY A 40 2.39 29.76 -24.34
C GLY A 40 3.20 30.52 -25.39
N ARG A 41 4.07 31.44 -24.95
CA ARG A 41 4.95 32.22 -25.84
C ARG A 41 5.98 31.35 -26.58
N GLY A 42 6.51 30.32 -25.91
CA GLY A 42 7.48 29.39 -26.51
C GLY A 42 6.86 28.44 -27.54
N LEU A 43 5.63 27.98 -27.27
CA LEU A 43 4.85 27.14 -28.20
C LEU A 43 4.48 27.88 -29.47
N VAL A 44 4.01 29.12 -29.35
CA VAL A 44 3.65 29.93 -30.52
C VAL A 44 4.89 30.27 -31.34
N ASN A 45 5.99 30.68 -30.70
CA ASN A 45 7.23 30.96 -31.43
C ASN A 45 7.72 29.71 -32.18
N ALA A 46 7.63 28.52 -31.59
CA ALA A 46 8.00 27.28 -32.28
C ALA A 46 7.06 26.96 -33.46
N MET A 47 5.76 27.16 -33.30
CA MET A 47 4.78 26.97 -34.40
C MET A 47 4.95 28.00 -35.52
N VAL A 48 5.31 29.24 -35.19
CA VAL A 48 5.59 30.31 -36.16
C VAL A 48 6.93 30.07 -36.87
N LEU A 49 7.97 29.59 -36.16
CA LEU A 49 9.24 29.21 -36.79
C LEU A 49 9.07 28.03 -37.76
N LEU A 50 8.16 27.09 -37.47
CA LEU A 50 7.80 26.03 -38.42
C LEU A 50 7.12 26.55 -39.69
N THR A 51 6.42 27.70 -39.61
CA THR A 51 5.90 28.37 -40.81
C THR A 51 6.98 29.12 -41.59
N GLU A 52 8.11 29.51 -40.97
CA GLU A 52 9.22 30.23 -41.63
C GLU A 52 10.22 29.28 -42.30
N ASP A 53 10.52 28.11 -41.72
CA ASP A 53 11.49 27.14 -42.26
C ASP A 53 10.87 25.97 -43.06
N GLY A 54 9.54 25.93 -43.22
CA GLY A 54 8.83 24.82 -43.87
C GLY A 54 7.55 25.28 -44.56
N SER A 55 7.67 25.78 -45.80
CA SER A 55 6.58 26.18 -46.68
C SER A 55 5.69 27.34 -46.17
N ALA A 56 6.31 28.49 -45.90
CA ALA A 56 5.64 29.75 -46.19
C ALA A 56 5.30 29.79 -47.69
N THR A 57 4.10 29.33 -48.07
CA THR A 57 3.46 29.81 -49.31
C THR A 57 2.88 31.21 -49.05
N GLY A 58 3.76 32.10 -48.59
CA GLY A 58 3.70 33.52 -48.92
C GLY A 58 4.46 33.73 -50.23
N SER A 59 4.05 33.04 -51.29
CA SER A 59 4.52 33.29 -52.64
C SER A 59 3.33 33.20 -53.59
N SER A 60 3.11 34.31 -54.27
CA SER A 60 2.24 34.54 -55.39
C SER A 60 2.57 33.61 -56.55
N ASP A 61 2.11 32.35 -56.50
CA ASP A 61 2.04 31.49 -57.68
C ASP A 61 0.97 30.39 -57.54
N GLY A 62 -0.18 30.65 -58.16
CA GLY A 62 -1.01 29.73 -58.97
C GLY A 62 -1.18 28.23 -58.64
N LYS A 63 -0.99 27.73 -57.41
CA LYS A 63 -1.39 26.36 -57.04
C LYS A 63 -2.60 26.37 -56.10
N GLN A 64 -3.70 25.80 -56.61
CA GLN A 64 -5.03 25.71 -56.03
C GLN A 64 -5.06 25.55 -54.49
N ARG A 65 -5.47 26.62 -53.79
CA ARG A 65 -5.96 26.55 -52.40
C ARG A 65 -7.19 25.63 -52.36
N SER A 66 -7.27 24.73 -51.38
CA SER A 66 -8.47 23.90 -51.19
C SER A 66 -9.66 24.77 -50.79
N SER A 67 -10.86 24.43 -51.27
CA SER A 67 -12.10 25.18 -51.02
C SER A 67 -12.61 25.15 -49.56
N GLN A 68 -11.78 24.71 -48.61
CA GLN A 68 -12.13 24.49 -47.20
C GLN A 68 -11.37 25.39 -46.22
N VAL A 69 -10.41 26.19 -46.69
CA VAL A 69 -9.61 27.12 -45.86
C VAL A 69 -10.10 28.55 -46.10
N PRO A 70 -10.63 29.27 -45.09
CA PRO A 70 -10.98 30.69 -45.22
C PRO A 70 -9.74 31.55 -45.53
N ASP A 71 -9.87 32.60 -46.35
CA ASP A 71 -8.74 33.42 -46.83
C ASP A 71 -7.95 34.14 -45.72
N ASP A 72 -8.53 34.31 -44.53
CA ASP A 72 -7.93 34.96 -43.35
C ASP A 72 -7.25 33.98 -42.34
N CYS A 73 -7.15 32.69 -42.68
CA CYS A 73 -6.60 31.66 -41.79
C CYS A 73 -5.18 31.21 -42.17
N VAL A 74 -4.31 31.03 -41.16
CA VAL A 74 -2.96 30.46 -41.31
C VAL A 74 -3.04 28.93 -41.18
N LEU A 75 -2.52 28.21 -42.18
CA LEU A 75 -2.45 26.75 -42.19
C LEU A 75 -1.08 26.28 -41.70
N ILE A 76 -1.06 25.36 -40.72
CA ILE A 76 0.15 24.75 -40.18
C ILE A 76 0.02 23.23 -40.30
N GLU A 77 0.87 22.59 -41.10
CA GLU A 77 0.90 21.14 -41.21
C GLU A 77 1.93 20.57 -40.21
N LEU A 78 1.48 19.67 -39.33
CA LEU A 78 2.33 18.99 -38.35
C LEU A 78 2.39 17.49 -38.65
N ASP A 79 3.61 16.96 -38.70
CA ASP A 79 3.86 15.52 -38.79
C ASP A 79 3.82 14.86 -37.40
N ILE A 80 2.66 14.97 -36.75
CA ILE A 80 2.35 14.36 -35.44
C ILE A 80 1.03 13.60 -35.59
N GLU A 81 0.75 12.63 -34.73
CA GLU A 81 -0.57 11.97 -34.66
C GLU A 81 -1.70 12.95 -34.31
N ALA A 82 -2.86 12.80 -34.97
CA ALA A 82 -4.01 13.67 -34.75
C ALA A 82 -4.52 13.61 -33.30
N ASP A 83 -4.44 12.44 -32.67
CA ASP A 83 -4.86 12.23 -31.28
C ASP A 83 -3.92 12.91 -30.28
N ASP A 84 -2.62 12.94 -30.54
CA ASP A 84 -1.65 13.69 -29.72
C ASP A 84 -1.91 15.20 -29.81
N THR A 85 -2.17 15.69 -31.02
CA THR A 85 -2.56 17.09 -31.28
C THR A 85 -3.86 17.47 -30.56
N ARG A 86 -4.86 16.59 -30.60
CA ARG A 86 -6.14 16.79 -29.88
C ARG A 86 -5.94 16.87 -28.37
N ARG A 87 -5.20 15.93 -27.76
CA ARG A 87 -4.95 15.91 -26.31
C ARG A 87 -4.14 17.12 -25.86
N PHE A 88 -3.19 17.55 -26.69
CA PHE A 88 -2.45 18.78 -26.45
C PHE A 88 -3.39 19.98 -26.38
N PHE A 89 -4.25 20.18 -27.39
CA PHE A 89 -5.18 21.31 -27.41
C PHE A 89 -6.20 21.26 -26.28
N ARG A 90 -6.76 20.09 -25.92
CA ARG A 90 -7.59 19.95 -24.70
C ARG A 90 -6.87 20.47 -23.47
N THR A 91 -5.59 20.15 -23.35
CA THR A 91 -4.81 20.51 -22.18
C THR A 91 -4.54 22.02 -22.11
N VAL A 92 -4.27 22.66 -23.26
CA VAL A 92 -4.08 24.12 -23.39
C VAL A 92 -5.38 24.87 -23.13
N TYR A 93 -6.47 24.51 -23.81
CA TYR A 93 -7.75 25.23 -23.75
C TYR A 93 -8.50 25.09 -22.43
N HIS A 94 -8.30 23.99 -21.69
CA HIS A 94 -8.90 23.79 -20.37
C HIS A 94 -8.00 24.27 -19.21
N GLY A 95 -6.94 25.05 -19.48
CA GLY A 95 -6.16 25.78 -18.46
C GLY A 95 -5.43 24.92 -17.43
N SER A 96 -5.23 23.62 -17.71
CA SER A 96 -4.78 22.65 -16.71
C SER A 96 -3.39 22.07 -17.01
N LEU A 97 -2.55 22.79 -17.77
CA LEU A 97 -1.45 22.20 -18.54
C LEU A 97 -0.62 21.20 -17.74
N LEU A 98 -0.11 21.63 -16.59
CA LEU A 98 0.77 20.84 -15.74
C LEU A 98 0.64 21.18 -14.23
N TRP A 99 -0.35 21.94 -13.76
CA TRP A 99 -0.38 22.34 -12.34
C TRP A 99 -1.72 22.09 -11.63
N ALA A 100 -2.65 21.40 -12.29
CA ALA A 100 -3.87 20.98 -11.63
C ALA A 100 -3.56 20.00 -10.48
N PRO A 101 -4.17 20.17 -9.29
CA PRO A 101 -3.98 19.27 -8.14
C PRO A 101 -4.57 17.87 -8.37
N LYS A 102 -5.32 17.67 -9.45
CA LYS A 102 -5.92 16.37 -9.81
C LYS A 102 -4.93 15.51 -10.62
N PRO A 103 -4.88 14.19 -10.37
CA PRO A 103 -4.08 13.27 -11.17
C PRO A 103 -4.46 13.37 -12.66
N LYS A 104 -3.45 13.42 -13.53
CA LYS A 104 -3.64 13.38 -14.98
C LYS A 104 -3.40 11.97 -15.52
N ASP A 105 -4.05 11.64 -16.63
CA ASP A 105 -3.78 10.40 -17.35
C ASP A 105 -2.41 10.43 -18.04
N PHE A 106 -1.72 9.28 -18.02
CA PHE A 106 -0.42 9.13 -18.64
C PHE A 106 -0.46 9.46 -20.13
N ALA A 107 -1.51 9.05 -20.84
CA ALA A 107 -1.66 9.27 -22.27
C ALA A 107 -1.60 10.77 -22.64
N THR A 108 -2.30 11.62 -21.90
CA THR A 108 -2.22 13.09 -22.08
C THR A 108 -0.83 13.63 -21.84
N VAL A 109 -0.14 13.22 -20.76
CA VAL A 109 1.23 13.69 -20.48
C VAL A 109 2.22 13.20 -21.53
N ALA A 110 2.06 11.96 -22.03
CA ALA A 110 2.85 11.40 -23.12
C ALA A 110 2.67 12.18 -24.43
N SER A 111 1.45 12.58 -24.77
CA SER A 111 1.16 13.43 -25.93
C SER A 111 1.84 14.81 -25.79
N ILE A 112 1.84 15.41 -24.60
CA ILE A 112 2.55 16.67 -24.33
C ILE A 112 4.06 16.50 -24.52
N VAL A 113 4.65 15.40 -24.05
CA VAL A 113 6.09 15.12 -24.24
C VAL A 113 6.42 15.00 -25.73
N ARG A 114 5.63 14.25 -26.51
CA ARG A 114 5.82 14.11 -27.96
C ARG A 114 5.73 15.47 -28.67
N PHE A 115 4.71 16.24 -28.33
CA PHE A 115 4.47 17.55 -28.94
C PHE A 115 5.57 18.57 -28.57
N ALA A 116 5.96 18.65 -27.29
CA ALA A 116 7.01 19.53 -26.81
C ALA A 116 8.39 19.16 -27.38
N HIS A 117 8.66 17.86 -27.54
CA HIS A 117 9.88 17.37 -28.18
C HIS A 117 9.91 17.74 -29.68
N TYR A 118 8.82 17.53 -30.41
CA TYR A 118 8.71 17.88 -31.83
C TYR A 118 8.88 19.39 -32.06
N LEU A 119 8.19 20.22 -31.27
CA LEU A 119 8.29 21.69 -31.34
C LEU A 119 9.55 22.25 -30.66
N LYS A 120 10.43 21.42 -30.10
CA LYS A 120 11.65 21.83 -29.38
C LYS A 120 11.41 22.81 -28.22
N VAL A 121 10.25 22.73 -27.55
CA VAL A 121 9.90 23.59 -26.40
C VAL A 121 10.43 22.97 -25.10
N GLN A 122 11.69 23.28 -24.76
CA GLN A 122 12.41 22.64 -23.66
C GLN A 122 11.72 22.79 -22.29
N GLY A 123 11.20 23.97 -21.96
CA GLY A 123 10.55 24.19 -20.66
C GLY A 123 9.34 23.29 -20.43
N LEU A 124 8.53 23.09 -21.47
CA LEU A 124 7.36 22.21 -21.42
C LEU A 124 7.78 20.74 -21.39
N LEU A 125 8.80 20.38 -22.17
CA LEU A 125 9.37 19.04 -22.21
C LEU A 125 9.90 18.60 -20.84
N THR A 126 10.71 19.45 -20.18
CA THR A 126 11.27 19.15 -18.85
C THR A 126 10.16 18.96 -17.81
N ALA A 127 9.17 19.84 -17.77
CA ALA A 127 8.08 19.77 -16.79
C ALA A 127 7.18 18.54 -17.00
N ALA A 128 6.93 18.13 -18.25
CA ALA A 128 6.20 16.92 -18.56
C ALA A 128 7.00 15.64 -18.24
N LEU A 129 8.29 15.61 -18.56
CA LEU A 129 9.19 14.49 -18.23
C LEU A 129 9.36 14.32 -16.72
N GLU A 130 9.39 15.40 -15.94
CA GLU A 130 9.50 15.30 -14.48
C GLU A 130 8.35 14.49 -13.86
N ARG A 131 7.12 14.65 -14.38
CA ARG A 131 5.97 13.83 -13.96
C ARG A 131 6.15 12.35 -14.29
N ILE A 132 6.61 12.05 -15.50
CA ILE A 132 6.87 10.67 -15.92
C ILE A 132 7.97 10.07 -15.04
N CYS A 133 9.07 10.78 -14.81
CA CYS A 133 10.17 10.34 -13.93
C CYS A 133 9.75 10.15 -12.46
N ARG A 134 8.76 10.89 -11.96
CA ARG A 134 8.17 10.62 -10.63
C ARG A 134 7.43 9.28 -10.63
N ARG A 135 6.76 8.91 -11.71
CA ARG A 135 6.06 7.63 -11.81
C ARG A 135 7.00 6.46 -12.12
N PHE A 136 8.09 6.71 -12.85
CA PHE A 136 9.14 5.76 -13.21
C PHE A 136 10.51 6.17 -12.63
N PRO A 137 10.68 6.16 -11.31
CA PRO A 137 11.93 6.59 -10.69
C PRO A 137 13.01 5.52 -10.82
N ASN A 138 14.26 5.93 -11.00
CA ASN A 138 15.43 5.04 -11.13
C ASN A 138 15.96 4.46 -9.80
N THR A 139 15.33 4.76 -8.66
CA THR A 139 15.72 4.23 -7.33
C THR A 139 14.53 3.63 -6.59
N LEU A 140 14.79 2.58 -5.82
CA LEU A 140 13.79 1.87 -5.04
C LEU A 140 13.14 2.75 -3.96
N GLU A 141 13.91 3.61 -3.29
CA GLU A 141 13.40 4.53 -2.28
C GLU A 141 12.37 5.50 -2.83
N ARG A 142 12.67 6.10 -3.99
CA ARG A 142 11.77 7.04 -4.67
C ARG A 142 10.54 6.32 -5.21
N TRP A 143 10.70 5.08 -5.68
CA TRP A 143 9.57 4.23 -6.06
C TRP A 143 8.63 3.95 -4.88
N LYS A 144 9.16 3.60 -3.70
CA LYS A 144 8.35 3.38 -2.50
C LYS A 144 7.59 4.64 -2.07
N LYS A 145 8.27 5.78 -2.01
CA LYS A 145 7.66 7.08 -1.64
C LYS A 145 6.53 7.50 -2.59
N ASN A 146 6.71 7.25 -3.89
CA ASN A 146 5.76 7.70 -4.91
C ASN A 146 4.57 6.74 -5.10
N ASN A 147 4.62 5.52 -4.56
CA ASN A 147 3.52 4.56 -4.59
C ASN A 147 2.66 4.57 -3.30
N SER A 148 2.96 5.42 -2.32
CA SER A 148 2.14 5.56 -1.11
C SER A 148 0.74 6.14 -1.40
N PRO A 149 -0.30 5.73 -0.64
CA PRO A 149 -1.63 6.34 -0.73
C PRO A 149 -1.53 7.86 -0.52
N GLY A 150 -1.98 8.65 -1.50
CA GLY A 150 -1.90 10.13 -1.47
C GLY A 150 -0.82 10.78 -2.36
N ALA A 151 0.16 10.01 -2.86
CA ALA A 151 1.22 10.53 -3.73
C ALA A 151 0.95 10.38 -5.25
N ARG A 152 -0.28 9.99 -5.64
CA ARG A 152 -0.63 9.67 -7.04
C ARG A 152 -0.74 10.92 -7.90
N VAL A 153 0.33 11.26 -8.61
CA VAL A 153 0.38 12.41 -9.55
C VAL A 153 -0.12 12.05 -10.96
N LEU A 154 -0.13 10.75 -11.31
CA LEU A 154 -0.44 10.26 -12.65
C LEU A 154 -1.23 8.95 -12.59
N THR A 155 -2.33 8.84 -13.33
CA THR A 155 -3.04 7.58 -13.54
C THR A 155 -2.42 6.80 -14.71
N MET A 156 -2.29 5.49 -14.54
CA MET A 156 -1.62 4.61 -15.51
C MET A 156 -2.50 3.42 -15.86
N GLU A 157 -2.50 3.09 -17.14
CA GLU A 157 -2.97 1.84 -17.70
C GLU A 157 -1.80 0.86 -17.90
N PRO A 158 -2.07 -0.46 -17.98
CA PRO A 158 -1.02 -1.48 -18.15
C PRO A 158 -0.12 -1.24 -19.38
N GLY A 159 -0.67 -0.69 -20.48
CA GLY A 159 0.09 -0.41 -21.71
C GLY A 159 1.03 0.80 -21.63
N ASP A 160 0.87 1.67 -20.63
CA ASP A 160 1.63 2.92 -20.53
C ASP A 160 3.11 2.71 -20.24
N ALA A 161 3.47 1.58 -19.63
CA ALA A 161 4.88 1.21 -19.42
C ALA A 161 5.64 1.04 -20.74
N VAL A 162 4.98 0.49 -21.77
CA VAL A 162 5.55 0.35 -23.12
C VAL A 162 5.76 1.73 -23.75
N THR A 163 4.75 2.60 -23.64
CA THR A 163 4.84 3.98 -24.13
C THR A 163 5.94 4.76 -23.40
N ALA A 164 6.13 4.55 -22.10
CA ALA A 164 7.21 5.17 -21.33
C ALA A 164 8.61 4.77 -21.83
N ILE A 165 8.80 3.52 -22.26
CA ILE A 165 10.06 3.06 -22.89
C ILE A 165 10.30 3.82 -24.20
N LYS A 166 9.27 3.98 -25.04
CA LYS A 166 9.39 4.75 -26.30
C LYS A 166 9.77 6.21 -26.03
N LEU A 167 9.10 6.86 -25.08
CA LEU A 167 9.41 8.23 -24.69
C LEU A 167 10.83 8.38 -24.13
N ALA A 168 11.32 7.40 -23.37
CA ALA A 168 12.68 7.39 -22.84
C ALA A 168 13.72 7.41 -23.96
N HIS A 169 13.52 6.64 -25.03
CA HIS A 169 14.41 6.66 -26.19
C HIS A 169 14.27 7.94 -27.02
N MET A 170 13.04 8.37 -27.30
CA MET A 170 12.78 9.59 -28.07
C MET A 170 13.42 10.81 -27.42
N THR A 171 13.35 10.93 -26.09
CA THR A 171 13.84 12.10 -25.35
C THR A 171 15.26 11.94 -24.78
N GLY A 172 15.87 10.77 -24.90
CA GLY A 172 17.15 10.46 -24.26
C GLY A 172 17.08 10.24 -22.74
N THR A 173 15.89 10.20 -22.13
CA THR A 173 15.69 10.09 -20.68
C THR A 173 15.72 8.63 -20.21
N MET A 174 16.90 8.01 -20.23
CA MET A 174 17.08 6.57 -19.95
C MET A 174 16.82 6.17 -18.49
N THR A 175 16.71 7.13 -17.56
CA THR A 175 16.39 6.89 -16.14
C THR A 175 15.03 6.24 -15.93
N ILE A 176 14.12 6.35 -16.89
CA ILE A 176 12.77 5.74 -16.88
C ILE A 176 12.83 4.22 -17.09
N LEU A 177 13.85 3.73 -17.81
CA LEU A 177 13.88 2.36 -18.33
C LEU A 177 13.81 1.26 -17.27
N PRO A 178 14.58 1.28 -16.16
CA PRO A 178 14.58 0.17 -15.20
C PRO A 178 13.18 -0.12 -14.65
N THR A 179 12.46 0.94 -14.29
CA THR A 179 11.11 0.85 -13.72
C THR A 179 10.09 0.52 -14.78
N ALA A 180 10.18 1.12 -15.97
CA ALA A 180 9.26 0.81 -17.06
C ALA A 180 9.38 -0.65 -17.52
N LEU A 181 10.61 -1.17 -17.65
CA LEU A 181 10.85 -2.58 -17.98
C LEU A 181 10.34 -3.53 -16.89
N TYR A 182 10.49 -3.15 -15.61
CA TYR A 182 9.91 -3.91 -14.50
C TYR A 182 8.38 -3.94 -14.58
N TRP A 183 7.72 -2.81 -14.83
CA TRP A 183 6.27 -2.77 -15.06
C TRP A 183 5.84 -3.63 -16.25
N CYS A 184 6.62 -3.65 -17.34
CA CYS A 184 6.37 -4.53 -18.47
C CYS A 184 6.48 -6.03 -18.10
N CYS A 185 7.37 -6.38 -17.16
CA CYS A 185 7.47 -7.76 -16.67
C CYS A 185 6.19 -8.19 -15.92
N MET A 186 5.43 -7.25 -15.36
CA MET A 186 4.17 -7.52 -14.66
C MET A 186 2.96 -7.68 -15.60
N LEU A 187 3.14 -7.49 -16.91
CA LEU A 187 2.07 -7.61 -17.89
C LEU A 187 1.90 -9.05 -18.36
N ASP A 188 0.66 -9.43 -18.63
CA ASP A 188 0.33 -10.68 -19.32
C ASP A 188 1.01 -10.72 -20.71
N THR A 189 1.65 -11.84 -21.03
CA THR A 189 2.38 -12.04 -22.29
C THR A 189 1.51 -11.79 -23.52
N SER A 190 0.23 -12.16 -23.49
CA SER A 190 -0.69 -11.93 -24.60
C SER A 190 -1.00 -10.44 -24.78
N LYS A 191 -1.04 -9.65 -23.69
CA LYS A 191 -1.18 -8.20 -23.74
C LYS A 191 0.13 -7.56 -24.23
N LEU A 192 1.28 -8.04 -23.76
CA LEU A 192 2.60 -7.56 -24.15
C LEU A 192 2.79 -7.64 -25.68
N LEU A 193 2.37 -8.75 -26.30
CA LEU A 193 2.45 -8.98 -27.76
C LEU A 193 1.47 -8.13 -28.58
N ARG A 194 0.40 -7.61 -27.96
CA ARG A 194 -0.59 -6.75 -28.64
C ARG A 194 -0.19 -5.29 -28.67
N PHE A 195 0.74 -4.86 -27.81
CA PHE A 195 1.24 -3.49 -27.87
C PHE A 195 2.14 -3.29 -29.08
N SER A 196 1.99 -2.14 -29.75
CA SER A 196 2.93 -1.75 -30.79
C SER A 196 4.27 -1.42 -30.14
N TRP A 197 5.30 -2.22 -30.44
CA TRP A 197 6.68 -1.97 -30.03
C TRP A 197 7.50 -1.31 -31.13
N ASP A 198 6.94 -1.24 -32.34
CA ASP A 198 7.57 -0.55 -33.46
C ASP A 198 7.52 0.96 -33.22
N ASP A 199 8.68 1.59 -33.35
CA ASP A 199 8.84 3.02 -33.36
C ASP A 199 9.95 3.36 -34.35
N VAL A 200 9.58 4.08 -35.42
CA VAL A 200 10.46 4.51 -36.51
C VAL A 200 11.70 5.24 -35.97
N LEU A 201 11.59 5.85 -34.79
CA LEU A 201 12.63 6.66 -34.16
C LEU A 201 13.77 5.87 -33.50
N THR A 202 13.55 4.61 -33.08
CA THR A 202 14.51 3.95 -32.17
C THR A 202 15.55 3.08 -32.87
N LYS A 203 15.39 2.72 -34.15
CA LYS A 203 16.29 1.84 -34.96
C LYS A 203 16.79 0.54 -34.28
N LYS A 204 16.40 0.25 -33.04
CA LYS A 204 16.76 -0.93 -32.24
C LYS A 204 15.59 -1.89 -32.29
N SER A 205 15.91 -3.15 -32.60
CA SER A 205 14.90 -4.12 -32.96
C SER A 205 13.96 -4.43 -31.79
N TYR A 206 12.67 -4.37 -32.10
CA TYR A 206 11.54 -5.07 -31.47
C TYR A 206 11.93 -6.34 -30.68
N GLY A 207 12.84 -7.17 -31.20
CA GLY A 207 13.28 -8.42 -30.59
C GLY A 207 14.11 -8.28 -29.30
N SER A 208 14.82 -7.16 -29.09
CA SER A 208 15.68 -7.00 -27.91
C SER A 208 14.88 -6.80 -26.62
N TYR A 209 13.83 -5.95 -26.66
CA TYR A 209 13.03 -5.66 -25.46
C TYR A 209 12.11 -6.82 -25.08
N ILE A 210 11.38 -7.39 -26.04
CA ILE A 210 10.50 -8.53 -25.76
C ILE A 210 11.34 -9.71 -25.25
N GLY A 211 12.48 -10.01 -25.87
CA GLY A 211 13.38 -11.06 -25.39
C GLY A 211 13.90 -10.83 -23.96
N VAL A 212 14.30 -9.59 -23.64
CA VAL A 212 14.74 -9.21 -22.28
C VAL A 212 13.60 -9.32 -21.27
N ILE A 213 12.41 -8.80 -21.61
CA ILE A 213 11.22 -8.83 -20.73
C ILE A 213 10.78 -10.27 -20.51
N SER A 214 10.61 -11.08 -21.56
CA SER A 214 10.23 -12.49 -21.44
C SER A 214 11.27 -13.29 -20.65
N SER A 215 12.56 -13.05 -20.86
CA SER A 215 13.62 -13.69 -20.06
C SER A 215 13.59 -13.26 -18.60
N ALA A 216 13.32 -11.99 -18.31
CA ALA A 216 13.19 -11.47 -16.95
C ALA A 216 11.93 -12.01 -16.26
N GLN A 217 10.80 -12.11 -16.97
CA GLN A 217 9.56 -12.70 -16.51
C GLN A 217 9.77 -14.15 -16.07
N VAL A 218 10.46 -14.96 -16.87
CA VAL A 218 10.81 -16.34 -16.52
C VAL A 218 11.68 -16.38 -15.26
N ARG A 219 12.72 -15.54 -15.16
CA ARG A 219 13.58 -15.47 -13.97
C ARG A 219 12.83 -15.05 -12.71
N LEU A 220 11.92 -14.07 -12.84
CA LEU A 220 11.07 -13.61 -11.74
C LEU A 220 10.11 -14.72 -11.31
N ALA A 221 9.46 -15.41 -12.26
CA ALA A 221 8.59 -16.54 -11.97
C ALA A 221 9.34 -17.69 -11.27
N PHE A 222 10.57 -18.00 -11.67
CA PHE A 222 11.41 -18.97 -10.96
C PHE A 222 11.74 -18.52 -9.52
N LYS A 223 12.05 -17.23 -9.31
CA LYS A 223 12.28 -16.70 -7.96
C LYS A 223 11.03 -16.79 -7.09
N VAL A 224 9.86 -16.41 -7.63
CA VAL A 224 8.56 -16.52 -6.95
C VAL A 224 8.26 -17.97 -6.60
N LYS A 225 8.42 -18.88 -7.56
CA LYS A 225 8.26 -20.32 -7.36
C LYS A 225 9.18 -20.85 -6.26
N ASN A 226 10.44 -20.44 -6.23
CA ASN A 226 11.38 -20.87 -5.19
C ASN A 226 10.93 -20.37 -3.81
N VAL A 227 10.52 -19.11 -3.71
CA VAL A 227 9.99 -18.56 -2.45
C VAL A 227 8.74 -19.31 -1.98
N HIS A 228 7.80 -19.63 -2.88
CA HIS A 228 6.62 -20.43 -2.51
C HIS A 228 6.96 -21.87 -2.15
N THR A 229 7.94 -22.47 -2.86
CA THR A 229 8.43 -23.83 -2.56
C THR A 229 9.07 -23.88 -1.19
N ASP A 230 9.86 -22.86 -0.84
CA ASP A 230 10.48 -22.72 0.48
C ASP A 230 9.44 -22.43 1.57
N ALA A 231 8.40 -21.63 1.27
CA ALA A 231 7.28 -21.38 2.18
C ALA A 231 6.49 -22.68 2.48
N LEU A 232 6.34 -23.55 1.47
CA LEU A 232 5.57 -24.81 1.55
C LEU A 232 6.49 -26.05 1.62
N LYS A 233 7.65 -25.94 2.26
CA LYS A 233 8.72 -26.94 2.23
C LYS A 233 8.35 -28.29 2.87
N GLY A 234 7.55 -28.30 3.93
CA GLY A 234 7.16 -29.55 4.59
C GLY A 234 6.21 -29.38 5.78
N ILE A 235 5.71 -30.51 6.27
CA ILE A 235 4.94 -30.62 7.51
C ILE A 235 5.86 -30.94 8.69
N SER A 236 5.41 -30.66 9.92
CA SER A 236 6.20 -30.94 11.13
C SER A 236 6.48 -32.44 11.30
N SER A 237 7.67 -32.78 11.79
CA SER A 237 8.07 -34.16 12.15
C SER A 237 7.26 -34.75 13.30
N THR A 238 6.59 -33.91 14.10
CA THR A 238 5.73 -34.31 15.22
C THR A 238 4.25 -34.31 14.86
N CYS A 239 3.91 -34.33 13.56
CA CYS A 239 2.54 -34.31 13.09
C CYS A 239 1.82 -35.64 13.39
N GLU A 240 0.68 -35.58 14.07
CA GLU A 240 -0.16 -36.76 14.36
C GLU A 240 -1.05 -37.17 13.17
N THR A 241 -1.33 -36.24 12.24
CA THR A 241 -2.23 -36.43 11.08
C THR A 241 -1.49 -36.25 9.76
N VAL A 242 -0.37 -36.95 9.61
CA VAL A 242 0.58 -36.84 8.50
C VAL A 242 -0.12 -36.91 7.13
N SER A 243 -1.02 -37.88 6.91
CA SER A 243 -1.68 -38.09 5.61
C SER A 243 -2.58 -36.91 5.21
N LEU A 244 -3.36 -36.37 6.16
CA LEU A 244 -4.26 -35.25 5.93
C LEU A 244 -3.48 -33.94 5.73
N CYS A 245 -2.48 -33.68 6.57
CA CYS A 245 -1.64 -32.48 6.44
C CYS A 245 -0.79 -32.49 5.16
N THR A 246 -0.32 -33.67 4.72
CA THR A 246 0.40 -33.79 3.45
C THR A 246 -0.53 -33.51 2.27
N CYS A 247 -1.75 -34.05 2.29
CA CYS A 247 -2.75 -33.79 1.25
C CYS A 247 -3.08 -32.30 1.13
N GLU A 248 -3.27 -31.60 2.26
CA GLU A 248 -3.50 -30.14 2.25
C GLU A 248 -2.26 -29.35 1.80
N LEU A 249 -1.06 -29.75 2.21
CA LEU A 249 0.18 -29.13 1.74
C LEU A 249 0.34 -29.27 0.23
N ASP A 250 0.06 -30.46 -0.32
CA ASP A 250 0.14 -30.71 -1.76
C ASP A 250 -0.94 -29.93 -2.52
N ARG A 251 -2.14 -29.76 -1.95
CA ARG A 251 -3.18 -28.87 -2.51
C ARG A 251 -2.68 -27.42 -2.60
N LEU A 252 -2.05 -26.89 -1.55
CA LEU A 252 -1.46 -25.55 -1.57
C LEU A 252 -0.29 -25.44 -2.56
N ARG A 253 0.56 -26.46 -2.65
CA ARG A 253 1.64 -26.50 -3.65
C ARG A 253 1.10 -26.50 -5.07
N SER A 254 0.04 -27.24 -5.36
CA SER A 254 -0.61 -27.19 -6.67
C SER A 254 -1.15 -25.78 -6.95
N LYS A 255 -1.83 -25.17 -5.98
CA LYS A 255 -2.41 -23.82 -6.12
C LYS A 255 -1.37 -22.69 -6.26
N TYR A 256 -0.23 -22.77 -5.58
CA TYR A 256 0.71 -21.62 -5.50
C TYR A 256 2.10 -21.87 -6.08
N VAL A 257 2.52 -23.12 -6.23
CA VAL A 257 3.85 -23.51 -6.76
C VAL A 257 3.75 -24.05 -8.18
N GLN A 258 2.74 -24.87 -8.47
CA GLN A 258 2.51 -25.41 -9.83
C GLN A 258 1.80 -24.38 -10.72
N GLU A 259 0.87 -23.61 -10.15
CA GLU A 259 0.19 -22.49 -10.82
C GLU A 259 0.92 -21.14 -10.68
N ALA A 260 2.18 -21.11 -10.20
CA ALA A 260 3.04 -19.93 -10.21
C ALA A 260 3.30 -19.47 -11.66
N SER A 261 2.29 -18.81 -12.22
CA SER A 261 2.23 -18.34 -13.58
C SER A 261 2.85 -16.96 -13.66
N LEU A 262 3.18 -16.54 -14.89
CA LEU A 262 3.69 -15.20 -15.21
C LEU A 262 2.75 -14.06 -14.75
N VAL A 263 1.55 -14.38 -14.24
CA VAL A 263 0.48 -13.46 -13.84
C VAL A 263 0.64 -12.97 -12.39
N CYS A 264 1.25 -13.74 -11.50
CA CYS A 264 1.39 -13.39 -10.07
C CYS A 264 2.86 -13.24 -9.65
N LEU A 265 3.56 -12.27 -10.22
CA LEU A 265 4.93 -11.93 -9.82
C LEU A 265 5.01 -11.13 -8.50
N ASN A 266 3.88 -10.85 -7.85
CA ASN A 266 3.85 -10.20 -6.54
C ASN A 266 3.98 -11.25 -5.42
N ILE A 267 5.23 -11.43 -4.96
CA ILE A 267 5.61 -12.37 -3.90
C ILE A 267 4.85 -12.09 -2.59
N ILE A 268 4.63 -10.82 -2.25
CA ILE A 268 4.02 -10.43 -0.97
C ILE A 268 2.56 -10.85 -0.94
N ASP A 269 1.77 -10.44 -1.93
CA ASP A 269 0.34 -10.78 -2.01
C ASP A 269 0.12 -12.30 -2.01
N THR A 270 0.99 -13.04 -2.71
CA THR A 270 0.87 -14.50 -2.78
C THR A 270 1.24 -15.17 -1.45
N LEU A 271 2.24 -14.67 -0.74
CA LEU A 271 2.57 -15.17 0.61
C LEU A 271 1.46 -14.85 1.62
N THR A 272 0.79 -13.71 1.49
CA THR A 272 -0.36 -13.37 2.33
C THR A 272 -1.55 -14.29 2.07
N GLN A 273 -1.86 -14.59 0.80
CA GLN A 273 -2.89 -15.56 0.44
C GLN A 273 -2.57 -16.99 0.90
N ILE A 274 -1.30 -17.40 0.83
CA ILE A 274 -0.83 -18.67 1.41
C ILE A 274 -1.09 -18.69 2.92
N TYR A 275 -0.75 -17.60 3.62
CA TYR A 275 -0.96 -17.49 5.07
C TYR A 275 -2.44 -17.63 5.47
N GLU A 276 -3.33 -16.99 4.73
CA GLU A 276 -4.78 -17.06 4.95
C GLU A 276 -5.34 -18.45 4.68
N ASP A 277 -4.97 -19.07 3.56
CA ASP A 277 -5.42 -20.42 3.22
C ASP A 277 -4.99 -21.46 4.26
N ILE A 278 -3.86 -21.26 4.94
CA ILE A 278 -3.43 -22.13 6.05
C ILE A 278 -4.35 -21.95 7.28
N ASN A 279 -4.93 -20.77 7.49
CA ASN A 279 -5.77 -20.45 8.65
C ASN A 279 -7.25 -20.82 8.50
N VAL A 280 -7.74 -21.07 7.29
CA VAL A 280 -9.15 -21.42 7.06
C VAL A 280 -9.45 -22.85 7.55
N ARG A 281 -10.15 -22.99 8.68
CA ARG A 281 -10.78 -24.25 9.10
C ARG A 281 -12.13 -24.43 8.41
N LYS A 282 -12.23 -25.32 7.42
CA LYS A 282 -13.53 -25.63 6.77
C LYS A 282 -14.31 -26.72 7.53
N PRO A 283 -15.64 -26.59 7.70
CA PRO A 283 -16.45 -27.53 8.50
C PRO A 283 -16.55 -28.95 7.92
N SER A 284 -16.34 -29.11 6.61
CA SER A 284 -16.69 -30.34 5.90
C SER A 284 -15.50 -31.27 5.61
N TYR A 285 -14.27 -30.76 5.46
CA TYR A 285 -13.05 -31.56 5.30
C TYR A 285 -11.82 -30.67 5.58
N SER A 286 -10.81 -31.28 6.22
CA SER A 286 -9.37 -30.96 6.16
C SER A 286 -8.91 -29.51 6.37
N GLY A 287 -8.24 -29.30 7.50
CA GLY A 287 -7.26 -28.23 7.71
C GLY A 287 -5.96 -28.83 8.24
N PHE A 288 -4.89 -28.04 8.28
CA PHE A 288 -3.68 -28.46 8.98
C PHE A 288 -3.96 -28.69 10.46
N CYS A 289 -3.27 -29.66 11.07
CA CYS A 289 -3.35 -29.85 12.52
C CYS A 289 -2.74 -28.66 13.27
N ASP A 290 -3.04 -28.57 14.57
CA ASP A 290 -2.57 -27.49 15.45
C ASP A 290 -1.03 -27.37 15.51
N ILE A 291 -0.31 -28.40 15.08
CA ILE A 291 1.16 -28.43 14.98
C ILE A 291 1.63 -27.98 13.59
N CYS A 292 0.98 -28.42 12.51
CA CYS A 292 1.45 -28.16 11.14
C CYS A 292 1.06 -26.78 10.63
N ALA A 293 -0.09 -26.24 11.04
CA ALA A 293 -0.52 -24.90 10.64
C ALA A 293 0.53 -23.85 11.05
N PRO A 294 0.96 -23.76 12.33
CA PRO A 294 2.03 -22.85 12.70
C PRO A 294 3.38 -23.26 12.10
N HIS A 295 3.72 -24.55 11.97
CA HIS A 295 4.98 -25.00 11.36
C HIS A 295 5.19 -24.45 9.93
N ILE A 296 4.14 -24.48 9.10
CA ILE A 296 4.20 -23.96 7.72
C ILE A 296 4.17 -22.42 7.73
N GLN A 297 3.41 -21.81 8.63
CA GLN A 297 3.41 -20.35 8.83
C GLN A 297 4.76 -19.83 9.31
N HIS A 298 5.53 -20.61 10.07
CA HIS A 298 6.88 -20.26 10.51
C HIS A 298 7.89 -20.17 9.37
N ASN A 299 7.55 -20.61 8.14
CA ASN A 299 8.36 -20.31 6.95
C ASN A 299 8.16 -18.87 6.44
N ILE A 300 7.26 -18.10 7.05
CA ILE A 300 7.07 -16.66 6.86
C ILE A 300 7.76 -15.95 8.03
N ILE A 301 8.52 -14.89 7.73
CA ILE A 301 9.33 -14.13 8.71
C ILE A 301 8.46 -13.69 9.89
N ALA A 302 8.69 -14.27 11.07
CA ALA A 302 7.98 -13.91 12.29
C ALA A 302 8.69 -12.75 13.01
N LEU A 303 7.97 -11.64 13.23
CA LEU A 303 8.39 -10.51 14.07
C LEU A 303 7.77 -10.69 15.46
N GLN A 304 8.60 -10.62 16.51
CA GLN A 304 8.16 -10.92 17.88
C GLN A 304 7.78 -9.66 18.70
N ASP A 305 6.92 -9.88 19.70
CA ASP A 305 6.24 -8.88 20.53
C ASP A 305 7.16 -8.23 21.61
N PRO A 306 7.12 -6.89 21.79
CA PRO A 306 7.84 -6.16 22.84
C PRO A 306 7.51 -6.55 24.30
N TYR A 307 6.44 -7.31 24.55
CA TYR A 307 5.97 -7.70 25.88
C TYR A 307 6.40 -9.11 26.31
N TYR A 308 7.32 -9.77 25.58
CA TYR A 308 7.71 -11.17 25.81
C TYR A 308 8.01 -11.53 27.29
N PHE A 309 8.62 -10.62 28.05
CA PHE A 309 8.99 -10.88 29.44
C PHE A 309 7.84 -10.72 30.46
N LEU A 310 6.73 -10.08 30.06
CA LEU A 310 5.56 -9.79 30.89
C LEU A 310 4.47 -10.87 30.77
N GLN A 311 4.88 -12.14 30.74
CA GLN A 311 3.95 -13.27 30.76
C GLN A 311 3.58 -13.60 32.22
N TYR A 312 2.29 -13.70 32.51
CA TYR A 312 1.76 -13.90 33.86
C TYR A 312 1.57 -15.38 34.19
N SER A 313 1.65 -15.74 35.48
CA SER A 313 1.33 -17.10 35.91
C SER A 313 -0.18 -17.35 35.81
N THR A 314 -0.55 -18.53 35.32
CA THR A 314 -1.94 -19.01 35.25
C THR A 314 -2.36 -19.82 36.48
N SER A 315 -1.43 -20.14 37.37
CA SER A 315 -1.61 -20.96 38.58
C SER A 315 -0.75 -20.45 39.75
N ASP A 316 -1.07 -20.84 40.99
CA ASP A 316 -0.34 -20.52 42.25
C ASP A 316 1.13 -21.02 42.29
N SER A 317 1.68 -21.49 41.17
CA SER A 317 3.10 -21.77 40.99
C SER A 317 3.92 -20.47 41.01
N SER A 318 4.99 -20.48 41.80
CA SER A 318 5.83 -19.33 42.15
C SER A 318 6.62 -18.70 40.99
N GLU A 319 6.77 -19.38 39.84
CA GLU A 319 7.34 -18.80 38.63
C GLU A 319 6.58 -19.22 37.36
N PRO A 320 6.24 -18.28 36.45
CA PRO A 320 5.61 -18.61 35.19
C PRO A 320 6.63 -19.18 34.20
N THR A 321 6.27 -20.32 33.60
CA THR A 321 6.99 -20.87 32.45
C THR A 321 6.81 -19.94 31.26
N LEU A 322 7.87 -19.28 30.82
CA LEU A 322 7.85 -18.45 29.61
C LEU A 322 7.53 -19.33 28.40
N VAL A 323 6.52 -18.93 27.62
CA VAL A 323 6.21 -19.56 26.34
C VAL A 323 7.45 -19.45 25.44
N PRO A 324 7.92 -20.56 24.83
CA PRO A 324 9.06 -20.54 23.93
C PRO A 324 8.90 -19.51 22.82
N SER A 325 9.96 -18.75 22.56
CA SER A 325 9.97 -17.77 21.48
C SER A 325 10.06 -18.44 20.11
N PHE A 326 9.61 -17.77 19.04
CA PHE A 326 9.83 -18.26 17.67
C PHE A 326 11.32 -18.49 17.37
N LEU A 327 12.20 -17.66 17.94
CA LEU A 327 13.64 -17.84 17.85
C LEU A 327 14.12 -19.16 18.47
N SER A 328 13.47 -19.63 19.54
CA SER A 328 13.77 -20.91 20.18
C SER A 328 13.40 -22.12 19.31
N LEU A 329 12.54 -21.91 18.32
CA LEU A 329 12.11 -22.92 17.35
C LEU A 329 12.86 -22.77 16.00
N ASP A 330 13.72 -21.77 15.87
CA ASP A 330 14.35 -21.39 14.60
C ASP A 330 15.58 -22.25 14.29
N VAL A 331 15.36 -23.40 13.69
CA VAL A 331 16.42 -24.32 13.24
C VAL A 331 17.09 -23.88 11.92
N ASP A 332 16.42 -23.06 11.12
CA ASP A 332 16.83 -22.73 9.75
C ASP A 332 17.30 -21.26 9.61
N GLY A 333 17.26 -20.46 10.68
CA GLY A 333 17.73 -19.07 10.69
C GLY A 333 16.81 -18.09 9.97
N ARG A 334 15.49 -18.30 10.05
CA ARG A 334 14.44 -17.54 9.35
C ARG A 334 13.67 -16.55 10.23
N VAL A 335 13.92 -16.53 11.53
CA VAL A 335 13.25 -15.63 12.47
C VAL A 335 14.07 -14.35 12.67
N MET A 336 13.38 -13.21 12.64
CA MET A 336 13.93 -11.91 13.07
C MET A 336 13.20 -11.49 14.34
N ARG A 337 13.82 -11.75 15.50
CA ARG A 337 13.27 -11.35 16.79
C ARG A 337 13.64 -9.90 17.07
N VAL A 338 12.65 -9.07 17.35
CA VAL A 338 12.82 -7.65 17.68
C VAL A 338 12.52 -7.46 19.16
N ASP A 339 13.51 -7.00 19.92
CA ASP A 339 13.38 -6.73 21.35
C ASP A 339 13.57 -5.22 21.63
N SER A 340 12.97 -4.73 22.72
CA SER A 340 13.08 -3.33 23.12
C SER A 340 13.14 -3.16 24.63
N PHE A 341 13.93 -2.18 25.08
CA PHE A 341 13.93 -1.74 26.48
C PHE A 341 12.72 -0.87 26.84
N SER A 342 11.86 -0.52 25.86
CA SER A 342 10.79 0.46 26.06
C SER A 342 9.74 0.06 27.10
N LYS A 343 9.52 -1.24 27.28
CA LYS A 343 8.52 -1.79 28.19
C LYS A 343 9.13 -2.51 29.40
N ILE A 344 10.46 -2.54 29.47
CA ILE A 344 11.23 -3.23 30.50
C ILE A 344 12.03 -2.25 31.36
N ILE A 345 12.60 -1.21 30.76
CA ILE A 345 13.35 -0.16 31.47
C ILE A 345 12.64 1.18 31.30
N ALA A 346 12.69 1.78 30.11
CA ALA A 346 12.00 3.04 29.85
C ALA A 346 11.79 3.29 28.33
N PRO A 347 10.62 3.80 27.90
CA PRO A 347 10.31 4.07 26.48
C PRO A 347 11.14 5.21 25.89
N SER A 348 11.51 6.20 26.70
CA SER A 348 12.33 7.34 26.27
C SER A 348 13.76 6.96 25.92
N MET A 349 14.23 5.76 26.30
CA MET A 349 15.56 5.28 25.94
C MET A 349 15.71 5.02 24.45
N ARG A 350 14.62 4.82 23.69
CA ARG A 350 14.68 4.55 22.23
C ARG A 350 15.73 3.48 21.86
N LEU A 351 15.86 2.46 22.71
CA LEU A 351 16.89 1.44 22.60
C LEU A 351 16.24 0.04 22.50
N GLY A 352 16.78 -0.76 21.61
CA GLY A 352 16.34 -2.12 21.33
C GLY A 352 17.38 -2.84 20.48
N TRP A 353 17.12 -4.10 20.17
CA TRP A 353 18.01 -4.92 19.35
C TRP A 353 17.20 -5.89 18.48
N ILE A 354 17.85 -6.41 17.44
CA ILE A 354 17.29 -7.42 16.56
C ILE A 354 18.20 -8.64 16.61
N THR A 355 17.64 -9.80 16.91
CA THR A 355 18.32 -11.09 16.80
C THR A 355 17.87 -11.75 15.51
N SER A 356 18.83 -12.05 14.62
CA SER A 356 18.57 -12.64 13.31
C SER A 356 19.73 -13.52 12.86
N SER A 357 19.50 -14.34 11.83
CA SER A 357 20.60 -15.04 11.16
C SER A 357 21.56 -14.06 10.44
N PRO A 358 22.81 -14.49 10.14
CA PRO A 358 23.78 -13.67 9.43
C PRO A 358 23.30 -13.20 8.04
N PHE A 359 22.40 -13.97 7.42
CA PHE A 359 21.80 -13.62 6.14
C PHE A 359 21.07 -12.27 6.21
N PHE A 360 20.21 -12.07 7.22
CA PHE A 360 19.48 -10.80 7.39
C PHE A 360 20.36 -9.69 7.97
N HIS A 361 21.32 -10.04 8.83
CA HIS A 361 22.14 -9.07 9.56
C HIS A 361 22.80 -8.03 8.64
N ARG A 362 23.43 -8.47 7.54
CA ARG A 362 24.08 -7.55 6.58
C ARG A 362 23.10 -6.55 5.99
N HIS A 363 21.89 -6.98 5.67
CA HIS A 363 20.85 -6.11 5.11
C HIS A 363 20.31 -5.13 6.15
N LEU A 364 20.16 -5.57 7.41
CA LEU A 364 19.75 -4.71 8.52
C LEU A 364 20.77 -3.61 8.80
N VAL A 365 22.07 -3.94 8.81
CA VAL A 365 23.15 -2.95 8.99
C VAL A 365 23.13 -1.89 7.89
N ILE A 366 23.03 -2.31 6.62
CA ILE A 366 22.94 -1.36 5.49
C ILE A 366 21.69 -0.47 5.63
N LEU A 367 20.56 -1.04 6.06
CA LEU A 367 19.33 -0.30 6.29
C LEU A 367 19.49 0.72 7.42
N THR A 368 20.11 0.35 8.54
CA THR A 368 20.34 1.28 9.65
C THR A 368 21.32 2.38 9.26
N ASP A 369 22.44 2.05 8.61
CA ASP A 369 23.46 3.03 8.21
C ASP A 369 22.90 4.11 7.26
N SER A 370 21.97 3.73 6.39
CA SER A 370 21.31 4.64 5.46
C SER A 370 20.09 5.39 6.04
N SER A 371 19.66 5.06 7.27
CA SER A 371 18.48 5.66 7.89
C SER A 371 18.77 6.23 9.29
N THR A 372 18.49 5.47 10.34
CA THR A 372 18.55 5.92 11.74
C THR A 372 19.95 5.83 12.34
N GLN A 373 20.90 5.24 11.62
CA GLN A 373 22.23 4.88 12.09
C GLN A 373 22.16 4.06 13.39
N HIS A 374 23.01 4.35 14.37
CA HIS A 374 23.01 3.69 15.66
C HIS A 374 22.14 4.44 16.69
N PRO A 375 21.62 3.75 17.72
CA PRO A 375 20.97 4.40 18.85
C PRO A 375 21.88 5.42 19.55
N HIS A 376 21.31 6.33 20.33
CA HIS A 376 22.09 7.35 21.03
C HIS A 376 23.10 6.73 22.02
N ALA A 377 24.31 7.31 22.07
CA ALA A 377 25.43 6.75 22.83
C ALA A 377 25.17 6.68 24.34
N PHE A 378 24.48 7.67 24.90
CA PHE A 378 24.17 7.70 26.34
C PHE A 378 23.34 6.51 26.79
N GLY A 379 22.34 6.11 25.99
CA GLY A 379 21.51 4.95 26.30
C GLY A 379 22.29 3.64 26.20
N GLN A 380 23.18 3.55 25.20
CA GLN A 380 24.09 2.41 25.08
C GLN A 380 25.02 2.31 26.30
N MET A 381 25.71 3.40 26.65
CA MET A 381 26.59 3.44 27.83
C MET A 381 25.84 3.09 29.11
N PHE A 382 24.64 3.66 29.32
CA PHE A 382 23.83 3.38 30.50
C PHE A 382 23.48 1.90 30.61
N VAL A 383 23.01 1.26 29.53
CA VAL A 383 22.68 -0.16 29.55
C VAL A 383 23.94 -1.02 29.68
N THR A 384 25.05 -0.64 29.05
CA THR A 384 26.33 -1.35 29.18
C THR A 384 26.84 -1.35 30.62
N GLU A 385 26.81 -0.21 31.31
CA GLU A 385 27.19 -0.13 32.73
C GLU A 385 26.18 -0.86 33.62
N LEU A 386 24.88 -0.70 33.35
CA LEU A 386 23.82 -1.38 34.11
C LEU A 386 23.92 -2.90 34.00
N LEU A 387 24.24 -3.45 32.83
CA LEU A 387 24.36 -4.90 32.61
C LEU A 387 25.80 -5.42 32.75
N GLY A 388 26.75 -4.52 32.99
CA GLY A 388 28.17 -4.83 33.12
C GLY A 388 28.54 -5.44 34.47
N PRO A 389 29.83 -5.75 34.69
CA PRO A 389 30.33 -6.41 35.90
C PRO A 389 30.09 -5.63 37.20
N HIS A 390 30.01 -4.30 37.11
CA HIS A 390 29.78 -3.41 38.25
C HIS A 390 28.30 -3.03 38.46
N GLY A 391 27.42 -3.49 37.56
CA GLY A 391 25.99 -3.21 37.59
C GLY A 391 25.14 -4.39 38.07
N TRP A 392 23.94 -4.52 37.50
CA TRP A 392 23.00 -5.60 37.77
C TRP A 392 23.45 -6.95 37.23
N THR A 393 24.28 -6.97 36.20
CA THR A 393 24.56 -8.17 35.38
C THR A 393 23.27 -8.77 34.79
N LEU A 394 23.38 -9.91 34.09
CA LEU A 394 22.20 -10.62 33.59
C LEU A 394 21.34 -11.21 34.72
N GLU A 395 21.94 -11.57 35.86
CA GLU A 395 21.21 -12.13 37.00
C GLU A 395 20.31 -11.07 37.66
N GLY A 396 20.85 -9.87 37.88
CA GLY A 396 20.07 -8.75 38.40
C GLY A 396 19.00 -8.28 37.41
N PHE A 397 19.28 -8.32 36.11
CA PHE A 397 18.26 -8.07 35.09
C PHE A 397 17.12 -9.11 35.17
N GLY A 398 17.44 -10.39 35.36
CA GLY A 398 16.44 -11.43 35.61
C GLY A 398 15.56 -11.14 36.82
N ARG A 399 16.15 -10.75 37.96
CA ARG A 399 15.42 -10.35 39.16
C ARG A 399 14.53 -9.12 38.93
N TRP A 400 15.03 -8.12 38.21
CA TRP A 400 14.25 -6.94 37.82
C TRP A 400 13.03 -7.33 36.99
N VAL A 401 13.21 -8.16 35.96
CA VAL A 401 12.11 -8.63 35.11
C VAL A 401 11.07 -9.42 35.92
N SER A 402 11.50 -10.28 36.83
CA SER A 402 10.58 -11.02 37.73
C SER A 402 9.80 -10.08 38.64
N SER A 403 10.44 -9.06 39.21
CA SER A 403 9.76 -8.04 40.03
C SER A 403 8.77 -7.21 39.20
N LEU A 404 9.17 -6.78 38.00
CA LEU A 404 8.32 -6.04 37.08
C LEU A 404 7.07 -6.84 36.69
N ARG A 405 7.24 -8.13 36.41
CA ARG A 405 6.15 -9.05 36.12
C ARG A 405 5.17 -9.16 37.29
N ALA A 406 5.67 -9.34 38.51
CA ALA A 406 4.82 -9.43 39.70
C ALA A 406 3.99 -8.15 39.90
N GLU A 407 4.60 -6.98 39.69
CA GLU A 407 3.87 -5.70 39.78
C GLU A 407 2.81 -5.54 38.69
N TYR A 408 3.11 -5.89 37.44
CA TYR A 408 2.11 -5.86 36.36
C TYR A 408 0.98 -6.87 36.57
N GLN A 409 1.29 -8.04 37.14
CA GLN A 409 0.28 -9.02 37.51
C GLN A 409 -0.65 -8.47 38.60
N ARG A 410 -0.09 -7.88 39.67
CA ARG A 410 -0.86 -7.22 40.73
C ARG A 410 -1.78 -6.13 40.17
N ARG A 411 -1.27 -5.28 39.26
CA ARG A 411 -2.05 -4.23 38.60
C ARG A 411 -3.17 -4.78 37.73
N ARG A 412 -2.91 -5.85 36.96
CA ARG A 412 -3.93 -6.55 36.18
C ARG A 412 -5.04 -7.07 37.09
N ASP A 413 -4.67 -7.75 38.17
CA ASP A 413 -5.64 -8.37 39.08
C ASP A 413 -6.50 -7.30 39.77
N TYR A 414 -5.87 -6.21 40.23
CA TYR A 414 -6.58 -5.04 40.75
C TYR A 414 -7.50 -4.40 39.70
N PHE A 415 -7.04 -4.26 38.45
CA PHE A 415 -7.86 -3.73 37.36
C PHE A 415 -9.08 -4.62 37.08
N LEU A 416 -8.92 -5.94 37.10
CA LEU A 416 -10.02 -6.89 36.92
C LEU A 416 -11.02 -6.83 38.07
N GLU A 417 -10.56 -6.70 39.31
CA GLU A 417 -11.43 -6.49 40.47
C GLU A 417 -12.21 -5.17 40.34
N LEU A 418 -11.54 -4.08 39.97
CA LEU A 418 -12.19 -2.79 39.70
C LEU A 418 -13.20 -2.90 38.55
N PHE A 419 -12.86 -3.62 37.47
CA PHE A 419 -13.73 -3.80 36.34
C PHE A 419 -15.00 -4.54 36.74
N GLU A 420 -14.87 -5.61 37.52
CA GLU A 420 -16.01 -6.36 38.06
C GLU A 420 -16.89 -5.43 38.94
N ARG A 421 -16.26 -4.63 39.80
CA ARG A 421 -16.96 -3.75 40.74
C ARG A 421 -17.67 -2.58 40.07
N GLU A 422 -16.98 -1.87 39.17
CA GLU A 422 -17.45 -0.60 38.60
C GLU A 422 -18.20 -0.78 37.27
N VAL A 423 -17.82 -1.77 36.46
CA VAL A 423 -18.41 -1.99 35.13
C VAL A 423 -19.44 -3.11 35.17
N VAL A 424 -19.06 -4.31 35.61
CA VAL A 424 -19.96 -5.49 35.55
C VAL A 424 -21.16 -5.31 36.47
N ARG A 425 -20.98 -4.79 37.68
CA ARG A 425 -22.11 -4.50 38.59
C ARG A 425 -23.02 -3.37 38.08
N ALA A 426 -22.44 -2.35 37.45
CA ALA A 426 -23.22 -1.22 36.93
C ALA A 426 -23.98 -1.56 35.64
N ALA A 427 -23.38 -2.42 34.80
CA ALA A 427 -23.86 -2.82 33.48
C ALA A 427 -23.77 -4.35 33.29
N PRO A 428 -24.60 -5.15 34.00
CA PRO A 428 -24.47 -6.62 34.02
C PRO A 428 -24.65 -7.25 32.64
N GLY A 429 -23.64 -8.01 32.20
CA GLY A 429 -23.66 -8.72 30.93
C GLY A 429 -23.56 -7.84 29.68
N LEU A 430 -23.23 -6.55 29.82
CA LEU A 430 -22.99 -5.63 28.70
C LEU A 430 -21.52 -5.56 28.30
N ALA A 431 -20.61 -5.88 29.22
CA ALA A 431 -19.17 -5.98 28.95
C ALA A 431 -18.58 -7.19 29.68
N THR A 432 -17.71 -7.92 29.00
CA THR A 432 -16.98 -9.06 29.55
C THR A 432 -15.48 -8.81 29.43
N PRO A 433 -14.69 -8.97 30.52
CA PRO A 433 -13.26 -8.92 30.39
C PRO A 433 -12.78 -10.12 29.57
N GLY A 434 -12.02 -9.88 28.49
CA GLY A 434 -11.26 -10.96 27.87
C GLY A 434 -10.25 -11.48 28.89
N ARG A 435 -10.00 -12.81 28.95
CA ARG A 435 -8.94 -13.37 29.82
C ARG A 435 -7.59 -12.75 29.42
N PRO A 436 -7.03 -11.77 30.14
CA PRO A 436 -6.00 -10.94 29.55
C PRO A 436 -4.63 -11.56 29.83
N GLN A 437 -3.99 -12.07 28.77
CA GLN A 437 -2.53 -11.93 28.63
C GLN A 437 -2.18 -10.48 28.23
N ALA A 438 -3.14 -9.73 27.65
CA ALA A 438 -3.10 -8.28 27.40
C ALA A 438 -4.52 -7.67 27.46
N GLY A 439 -4.64 -6.39 27.84
CA GLY A 439 -5.88 -5.69 28.21
C GLY A 439 -6.89 -5.37 27.09
N MET A 440 -7.48 -6.40 26.48
CA MET A 440 -8.62 -6.28 25.56
C MET A 440 -9.93 -6.68 26.25
N PHE A 441 -10.98 -5.88 26.09
CA PHE A 441 -12.30 -6.06 26.72
C PHE A 441 -13.39 -6.10 25.66
N VAL A 442 -14.28 -7.09 25.75
CA VAL A 442 -15.32 -7.34 24.75
C VAL A 442 -16.63 -6.72 25.22
N ILE A 443 -17.24 -5.89 24.37
CA ILE A 443 -18.53 -5.26 24.59
C ILE A 443 -19.61 -6.11 23.90
N SER A 444 -20.69 -6.40 24.61
CA SER A 444 -21.82 -7.19 24.09
C SER A 444 -22.78 -6.30 23.30
N VAL A 445 -22.30 -5.72 22.20
CA VAL A 445 -23.02 -4.78 21.32
C VAL A 445 -24.35 -5.35 20.82
N GLU A 446 -24.44 -6.67 20.64
CA GLU A 446 -25.67 -7.38 20.24
C GLU A 446 -26.87 -7.14 21.17
N ARG A 447 -26.63 -6.75 22.43
CA ARG A 447 -27.68 -6.48 23.42
C ARG A 447 -28.23 -5.05 23.32
N HIS A 448 -27.66 -4.20 22.47
CA HIS A 448 -28.06 -2.81 22.36
C HIS A 448 -29.42 -2.68 21.62
N PRO A 449 -30.38 -1.86 22.09
CA PRO A 449 -31.71 -1.75 21.47
C PRO A 449 -31.69 -1.32 19.99
N ARG A 450 -30.68 -0.57 19.58
CA ARG A 450 -30.46 -0.13 18.18
C ARG A 450 -29.61 -1.10 17.35
N TYR A 451 -29.23 -2.27 17.87
CA TYR A 451 -28.46 -3.26 17.11
C TYR A 451 -29.30 -3.83 15.96
N ARG A 452 -28.73 -3.85 14.76
CA ARG A 452 -29.41 -4.25 13.53
C ARG A 452 -28.50 -5.15 12.69
N VAL A 453 -29.10 -6.18 12.11
CA VAL A 453 -28.47 -7.05 11.12
C VAL A 453 -29.12 -6.78 9.76
N SER A 454 -28.36 -6.24 8.82
CA SER A 454 -28.78 -6.01 7.44
C SER A 454 -28.70 -7.33 6.66
N GLY A 455 -29.76 -7.67 5.92
CA GLY A 455 -29.91 -8.95 5.21
C GLY A 455 -28.82 -9.23 4.16
N THR A 456 -28.71 -10.51 3.79
CA THR A 456 -27.65 -11.13 2.97
C THR A 456 -27.43 -10.47 1.59
N SER A 457 -26.51 -9.49 1.54
CA SER A 457 -25.92 -9.03 0.28
C SER A 457 -24.82 -9.99 -0.17
N LYS A 458 -24.78 -10.33 -1.47
CA LYS A 458 -23.71 -11.14 -2.11
C LYS A 458 -22.37 -10.40 -2.24
N ARG A 459 -22.20 -9.26 -1.57
CA ARG A 459 -20.96 -8.46 -1.52
C ARG A 459 -20.53 -8.30 -0.07
N SER A 460 -19.22 -8.19 0.14
CA SER A 460 -18.60 -7.88 1.44
C SER A 460 -18.96 -6.47 1.88
N VAL A 461 -20.19 -6.32 2.37
CA VAL A 461 -20.75 -5.12 3.00
C VAL A 461 -20.96 -5.49 4.47
N PRO A 462 -20.75 -4.57 5.43
CA PRO A 462 -21.03 -4.81 6.84
C PRO A 462 -22.43 -5.37 7.02
N ARG A 463 -22.54 -6.48 7.74
CA ARG A 463 -23.84 -7.12 7.99
C ARG A 463 -24.51 -6.53 9.20
N THR A 464 -23.74 -5.87 10.06
CA THR A 464 -24.21 -5.31 11.32
C THR A 464 -23.86 -3.82 11.38
N ASN A 465 -24.59 -3.08 12.21
CA ASN A 465 -24.20 -1.71 12.58
C ASN A 465 -23.23 -1.68 13.79
N CYS A 466 -22.44 -2.74 13.98
CA CYS A 466 -21.51 -2.89 15.09
C CYS A 466 -20.53 -1.71 15.19
N LYS A 467 -19.88 -1.37 14.06
CA LYS A 467 -18.94 -0.25 13.98
C LYS A 467 -19.58 1.09 14.34
N GLU A 468 -20.77 1.38 13.79
CA GLU A 468 -21.50 2.62 14.06
C GLU A 468 -21.81 2.77 15.55
N LEU A 469 -22.37 1.73 16.18
CA LEU A 469 -22.67 1.75 17.61
C LEU A 469 -21.42 1.87 18.47
N MET A 470 -20.32 1.25 18.05
CA MET A 470 -19.06 1.33 18.79
C MET A 470 -18.37 2.69 18.65
N GLU A 471 -18.51 3.37 17.51
CA GLU A 471 -18.08 4.77 17.30
C GLU A 471 -18.89 5.71 18.21
N GLU A 472 -20.21 5.58 18.27
CA GLU A 472 -21.05 6.37 19.17
C GLU A 472 -20.75 6.11 20.65
N LEU A 473 -20.50 4.86 21.02
CA LEU A 473 -20.09 4.51 22.39
C LEU A 473 -18.73 5.13 22.74
N PHE A 474 -17.80 5.18 21.78
CA PHE A 474 -16.52 5.85 21.97
C PHE A 474 -16.68 7.37 22.19
N GLU A 475 -17.50 8.04 21.38
CA GLU A 475 -17.82 9.46 21.59
C GLU A 475 -18.48 9.69 22.97
N SER A 476 -19.40 8.81 23.37
CA SER A 476 -20.02 8.86 24.71
C SER A 476 -18.99 8.70 25.84
N CYS A 477 -17.96 7.87 25.63
CA CYS A 477 -16.85 7.75 26.59
C CYS A 477 -16.02 9.04 26.63
N LEU A 478 -15.73 9.64 25.48
CA LEU A 478 -14.98 10.89 25.39
C LEU A 478 -15.71 12.05 26.08
N ASP A 479 -17.01 12.19 25.86
CA ASP A 479 -17.86 13.19 26.52
C ASP A 479 -17.89 12.99 28.04
N GLY A 480 -17.83 11.73 28.49
CA GLY A 480 -17.67 11.35 29.89
C GLY A 480 -16.27 11.62 30.47
N GLY A 481 -15.31 12.07 29.66
CA GLY A 481 -13.93 12.31 30.06
C GLY A 481 -13.02 11.07 30.06
N LEU A 482 -13.44 9.98 29.41
CA LEU A 482 -12.70 8.73 29.32
C LEU A 482 -12.19 8.49 27.89
N VAL A 483 -10.87 8.37 27.75
CA VAL A 483 -10.25 7.93 26.50
C VAL A 483 -10.02 6.42 26.53
N VAL A 484 -10.74 5.70 25.68
CA VAL A 484 -10.52 4.27 25.40
C VAL A 484 -9.90 4.08 24.01
N MET A 485 -9.32 2.92 23.74
CA MET A 485 -8.75 2.65 22.42
C MET A 485 -9.61 1.64 21.65
N PRO A 486 -10.36 2.08 20.63
CA PRO A 486 -11.29 1.22 19.94
C PRO A 486 -10.66 0.20 18.99
N ALA A 487 -11.36 -0.92 18.79
CA ALA A 487 -10.99 -2.01 17.90
C ALA A 487 -10.58 -1.57 16.49
N TRP A 488 -11.37 -0.67 15.88
CA TRP A 488 -11.20 -0.26 14.49
C TRP A 488 -9.89 0.50 14.24
N VAL A 489 -9.28 1.08 15.28
CA VAL A 489 -7.94 1.69 15.19
C VAL A 489 -6.87 0.66 14.85
N PHE A 490 -7.11 -0.61 15.18
CA PHE A 490 -6.22 -1.73 14.91
C PHE A 490 -6.63 -2.55 13.69
N ALA A 491 -7.73 -2.18 13.03
CA ALA A 491 -8.24 -2.91 11.89
C ALA A 491 -7.41 -2.63 10.63
N LEU A 492 -7.10 -3.68 9.88
CA LEU A 492 -6.49 -3.53 8.56
C LEU A 492 -7.55 -3.06 7.55
N PRO A 493 -7.19 -2.20 6.59
CA PRO A 493 -8.09 -1.79 5.52
C PRO A 493 -8.64 -2.98 4.75
N TYR A 494 -9.86 -2.86 4.23
CA TYR A 494 -10.45 -3.94 3.46
C TYR A 494 -9.67 -4.20 2.16
N ASP A 495 -9.11 -5.40 2.00
CA ASP A 495 -8.58 -5.91 0.74
C ASP A 495 -9.49 -7.02 0.19
N PRO A 496 -10.11 -6.84 -0.99
CA PRO A 496 -10.99 -7.83 -1.62
C PRO A 496 -10.34 -9.19 -1.90
N GLN A 497 -9.01 -9.26 -1.95
CA GLN A 497 -8.27 -10.49 -2.25
C GLN A 497 -7.97 -11.32 -1.00
N LEU A 498 -8.01 -10.69 0.17
CA LEU A 498 -7.52 -11.25 1.44
C LEU A 498 -8.65 -11.46 2.47
N ASN A 499 -9.69 -10.62 2.41
CA ASN A 499 -10.73 -10.65 3.42
C ASN A 499 -11.83 -11.66 3.12
N HIS A 500 -12.15 -12.48 4.12
CA HIS A 500 -13.26 -13.43 4.08
C HIS A 500 -14.60 -12.72 3.86
N VAL A 501 -15.26 -13.03 2.74
CA VAL A 501 -16.62 -12.52 2.42
C VAL A 501 -17.66 -13.00 3.45
N GLU A 502 -17.36 -14.10 4.15
CA GLU A 502 -18.25 -14.73 5.12
C GLU A 502 -18.20 -14.10 6.51
N ASP A 503 -17.15 -13.37 6.87
CA ASP A 503 -16.95 -12.77 8.20
C ASP A 503 -16.25 -11.39 8.11
N PRO A 504 -16.98 -10.31 7.79
CA PRO A 504 -16.42 -8.97 7.67
C PRO A 504 -15.78 -8.49 8.99
N ILE A 505 -14.57 -7.91 8.91
CA ILE A 505 -13.85 -7.38 10.08
C ILE A 505 -14.72 -6.35 10.83
N GLU A 506 -15.47 -5.52 10.09
CA GLU A 506 -16.33 -4.47 10.66
C GLU A 506 -17.45 -5.02 11.56
N ASP A 507 -17.86 -6.28 11.39
CA ASP A 507 -18.87 -6.92 12.24
C ASP A 507 -18.30 -7.36 13.60
N ARG A 508 -16.96 -7.51 13.71
CA ARG A 508 -16.27 -8.01 14.92
C ARG A 508 -15.56 -6.92 15.72
N MET A 509 -15.83 -5.64 15.46
CA MET A 509 -15.16 -4.51 16.11
C MET A 509 -15.72 -4.15 17.50
N ASN A 510 -16.37 -5.09 18.18
CA ASN A 510 -17.06 -4.88 19.45
C ASN A 510 -16.14 -4.96 20.68
N TYR A 511 -14.94 -4.39 20.61
CA TYR A 511 -13.98 -4.40 21.72
C TYR A 511 -13.27 -3.07 21.94
N PHE A 512 -12.98 -2.78 23.21
CA PHE A 512 -12.11 -1.69 23.63
C PHE A 512 -10.82 -2.26 24.21
N ARG A 513 -9.69 -1.66 23.85
CA ARG A 513 -8.40 -1.92 24.50
C ARG A 513 -8.20 -0.90 25.61
N LEU A 514 -8.08 -1.38 26.84
CA LEU A 514 -7.80 -0.56 28.02
C LEU A 514 -6.42 -0.93 28.57
N THR A 515 -5.71 0.05 29.12
CA THR A 515 -4.38 -0.17 29.71
C THR A 515 -4.45 -0.07 31.22
N PHE A 516 -3.74 -0.97 31.90
CA PHE A 516 -3.54 -0.95 33.36
C PHE A 516 -2.10 -0.55 33.74
N ALA A 517 -1.39 0.13 32.84
CA ALA A 517 -0.06 0.68 33.13
C ALA A 517 -0.12 2.07 33.82
N GLY A 518 -1.31 2.68 33.92
CA GLY A 518 -1.51 3.98 34.58
C GLY A 518 -1.53 3.90 36.11
N THR A 519 -1.91 5.00 36.78
CA THR A 519 -2.09 5.01 38.24
C THR A 519 -3.40 4.33 38.63
N GLU A 520 -3.47 3.80 39.85
CA GLU A 520 -4.64 3.07 40.35
C GLU A 520 -5.87 3.99 40.46
N GLU A 521 -5.66 5.25 40.83
CA GLU A 521 -6.71 6.27 40.89
C GLU A 521 -7.31 6.54 39.51
N ALA A 522 -6.47 6.62 38.47
CA ALA A 522 -6.92 6.81 37.10
C ALA A 522 -7.69 5.58 36.58
N MET A 523 -7.26 4.36 36.95
CA MET A 523 -8.00 3.14 36.61
C MET A 523 -9.39 3.14 37.24
N GLN A 524 -9.50 3.47 38.53
CA GLN A 524 -10.78 3.51 39.23
C GLN A 524 -11.72 4.56 38.65
N GLN A 525 -11.23 5.79 38.44
CA GLN A 525 -12.03 6.87 37.85
C GLN A 525 -12.49 6.50 36.44
N GLY A 526 -11.57 5.99 35.61
CA GLY A 526 -11.89 5.61 34.24
C GLY A 526 -12.91 4.48 34.14
N LEU A 527 -12.78 3.43 34.96
CA LEU A 527 -13.73 2.32 34.97
C LEU A 527 -15.10 2.71 35.54
N SER A 528 -15.15 3.64 36.51
CA SER A 528 -16.41 4.18 37.02
C SER A 528 -17.16 4.99 35.96
N ILE A 529 -16.44 5.80 35.16
CA ILE A 529 -17.01 6.49 34.00
C ILE A 529 -17.51 5.47 32.98
N LEU A 530 -16.70 4.47 32.62
CA LEU A 530 -17.07 3.44 31.65
C LEU A 530 -18.36 2.69 32.04
N GLY A 531 -18.48 2.27 33.31
CA GLY A 531 -19.66 1.57 33.79
C GLY A 531 -20.93 2.42 33.70
N ARG A 532 -20.83 3.72 34.02
CA ARG A 532 -21.94 4.68 33.88
C ARG A 532 -22.32 4.89 32.43
N THR A 533 -21.34 5.17 31.56
CA THR A 533 -21.55 5.40 30.13
C THR A 533 -22.18 4.18 29.46
N LEU A 534 -21.72 2.96 29.76
CA LEU A 534 -22.32 1.73 29.23
C LEU A 534 -23.77 1.57 29.67
N LYS A 535 -24.08 1.87 30.94
CA LYS A 535 -25.45 1.79 31.45
C LYS A 535 -26.38 2.79 30.74
N GLU A 536 -25.92 4.02 30.54
CA GLU A 536 -26.67 5.08 29.85
C GLU A 536 -26.86 4.75 28.37
N PHE A 537 -25.78 4.38 27.68
CA PHE A 537 -25.79 4.07 26.25
C PHE A 537 -26.75 2.92 25.91
N PHE A 538 -26.76 1.84 26.70
CA PHE A 538 -27.68 0.72 26.48
C PHE A 538 -29.11 0.97 26.97
N ALA A 539 -29.35 2.06 27.72
CA ALA A 539 -30.68 2.49 28.13
C ALA A 539 -31.39 3.37 27.08
N ASP A 540 -30.66 3.84 26.05
CA ASP A 540 -31.24 4.63 24.97
C ASP A 540 -32.28 3.82 24.18
N GLU A 541 -33.53 4.26 24.24
CA GLU A 541 -34.61 3.69 23.43
C GLU A 541 -34.36 3.96 21.93
N PRO A 542 -34.79 3.05 21.05
CA PRO A 542 -34.69 3.29 19.61
C PRO A 542 -35.48 4.56 19.26
N VAL A 543 -34.81 5.55 18.68
CA VAL A 543 -35.45 6.73 18.08
C VAL A 543 -36.53 6.20 17.14
N LYS A 544 -37.81 6.45 17.49
CA LYS A 544 -38.95 6.09 16.65
C LYS A 544 -38.73 6.72 15.28
N ALA A 545 -38.58 5.87 14.28
CA ALA A 545 -38.42 6.26 12.88
C ALA A 545 -39.63 7.04 12.37
#